data_AF-C7H106-F1
#
_entry.id   AF-C7H106-F1
#
_cell.length_a   1.000
_cell.length_b   1.000
_cell.length_c   1.000
_cell.angle_alpha   90.00
_cell.angle_beta   90.00
_cell.angle_gamma   90.00
#
_symmetry.space_group_name_H-M   'P 1'
#
loop_
_entity.id
_entity.type
_entity.pdbx_description
1 polymer ?
#
loop_
_entity_poly.entity_id
_entity_poly.type
_entity_poly.pdbx_seq_one_letter_code
_entity_poly.pdbx_strand_id
1 'polypeptide(L)'
;MFDLRLVEDGSNRNVVFGLGLTKVPDMDLVGRLKRGIRGLLKVQAEDIDEGVIVYSIAHRIQLSQMLSAGVSEKTFMLCFSGILRTMRRLEISGLDLSNLVIDPKFIFFDVKERQYEMIMLPIKNSHMDRSIGSKLLLLIGSAKFIGPVDRIAKVAKAISAEETDVSKMLITLRNSGDGRPIKTHVDEVKPVDDGAEVKVDFEPNIIIEFKEEG
;
A
#
# COMPACT_ATOMS: atom_id res chain seq x y z
N MET A 1 8.00 7.71 18.21
CA MET A 1 6.70 7.53 17.53
C MET A 1 6.55 8.67 16.54
N PHE A 2 6.18 8.39 15.28
CA PHE A 2 5.95 9.43 14.28
C PHE A 2 4.60 10.08 14.49
N ASP A 3 4.52 11.40 14.30
CA ASP A 3 3.27 12.13 14.43
C ASP A 3 2.55 12.14 13.08
N LEU A 4 1.83 11.05 12.79
CA LEU A 4 0.97 10.93 11.61
C LEU A 4 -0.49 11.08 12.01
N ARG A 5 -1.18 12.04 11.41
CA ARG A 5 -2.59 12.33 11.70
C ARG A 5 -3.41 12.41 10.42
N LEU A 6 -4.60 11.82 10.46
CA LEU A 6 -5.61 12.06 9.45
C LEU A 6 -6.30 13.38 9.80
N VAL A 7 -6.35 14.28 8.83
CA VAL A 7 -7.01 15.58 8.96
C VAL A 7 -8.06 15.68 7.87
N GLU A 8 -9.31 15.86 8.29
CA GLU A 8 -10.46 16.03 7.42
C GLU A 8 -11.04 17.43 7.66
N ASP A 9 -11.05 18.25 6.62
CA ASP A 9 -11.62 19.61 6.62
C ASP A 9 -12.52 19.77 5.40
N GLY A 10 -13.83 19.60 5.60
CA GLY A 10 -14.81 19.54 4.53
C GLY A 10 -14.50 18.42 3.53
N SER A 11 -14.29 18.78 2.25
CA SER A 11 -13.92 17.85 1.19
C SER A 11 -12.43 17.49 1.17
N ASN A 12 -11.60 18.20 1.93
CA ASN A 12 -10.16 17.95 1.97
C ASN A 12 -9.86 16.86 2.97
N ARG A 13 -9.23 15.78 2.48
CA ARG A 13 -8.77 14.66 3.29
C ARG A 13 -7.26 14.55 3.11
N ASN A 14 -6.53 14.72 4.20
CA ASN A 14 -5.07 14.77 4.21
C ASN A 14 -4.49 13.84 5.28
N VAL A 15 -3.25 13.41 5.06
CA VAL A 15 -2.38 12.91 6.12
C VAL A 15 -1.34 13.98 6.41
N VAL A 16 -1.22 14.36 7.68
CA VAL A 16 -0.21 15.30 8.15
C VAL A 16 0.86 14.50 8.89
N PHE A 17 2.11 14.72 8.51
CA PHE A 17 3.29 14.18 9.18
C PHE A 17 4.06 15.30 9.87
N GLY A 18 4.20 15.20 11.19
CA GLY A 18 5.11 16.01 11.98
C GLY A 18 6.48 15.34 12.08
N LEU A 19 7.51 16.02 11.55
CA LEU A 19 8.93 15.63 11.63
C LEU A 19 9.40 15.57 13.09
N GLY A 20 8.86 16.44 13.95
CA GLY A 20 9.33 16.62 15.32
C GLY A 20 10.72 17.28 15.39
N LEU A 21 11.11 17.76 16.57
CA LEU A 21 12.28 18.65 16.73
C LEU A 21 13.65 17.97 16.50
N THR A 22 13.73 16.64 16.45
CA THR A 22 15.00 15.89 16.43
C THR A 22 15.30 15.18 15.12
N LYS A 23 14.36 15.20 14.16
CA LYS A 23 14.52 14.50 12.88
C LYS A 23 15.00 15.47 11.81
N VAL A 24 15.98 15.04 11.02
CA VAL A 24 16.47 15.81 9.88
C VAL A 24 15.68 15.41 8.64
N PRO A 25 14.97 16.35 7.98
CA PRO A 25 14.24 16.04 6.76
C PRO A 25 15.19 15.68 5.61
N ASP A 26 14.78 14.71 4.81
CA ASP A 26 15.43 14.38 3.54
C ASP A 26 14.79 15.19 2.40
N MET A 27 15.38 16.36 2.13
CA MET A 27 14.85 17.30 1.14
C MET A 27 14.88 16.79 -0.31
N ASP A 28 15.78 15.85 -0.65
CA ASP A 28 15.75 15.22 -1.98
C ASP A 28 14.51 14.34 -2.10
N LEU A 29 14.25 13.51 -1.08
CA LEU A 29 13.07 12.68 -1.04
C LEU A 29 11.78 13.53 -1.01
N VAL A 30 11.73 14.62 -0.24
CA VAL A 30 10.60 15.57 -0.30
C VAL A 30 10.38 16.06 -1.73
N GLY A 31 11.43 16.52 -2.42
CA GLY A 31 11.34 16.98 -3.81
C GLY A 31 10.86 15.89 -4.78
N ARG A 32 11.28 14.64 -4.60
CA ARG A 32 10.79 13.50 -5.39
C ARG A 32 9.31 13.20 -5.09
N LEU A 33 8.90 13.22 -3.83
CA LEU A 33 7.51 12.99 -3.42
C LEU A 33 6.56 14.09 -3.93
N LYS A 34 7.02 15.34 -4.00
CA LYS A 34 6.26 16.45 -4.61
C LYS A 34 6.06 16.28 -6.12
N ARG A 35 7.07 15.73 -6.82
CA ARG A 35 6.93 15.38 -8.24
C ARG A 35 5.99 14.19 -8.46
N GLY A 36 5.85 13.35 -7.44
CA GLY A 36 5.03 12.15 -7.46
C GLY A 36 5.89 10.92 -7.77
N ILE A 37 5.74 9.89 -6.94
CA ILE A 37 6.36 8.59 -7.13
C ILE A 37 5.24 7.57 -7.15
N ARG A 38 5.14 6.79 -8.23
CA ARG A 38 4.06 5.81 -8.37
C ARG A 38 4.11 4.79 -7.22
N GLY A 39 3.03 4.69 -6.46
CA GLY A 39 2.95 3.82 -5.27
C GLY A 39 3.23 4.52 -3.94
N LEU A 40 3.52 5.82 -3.95
CA LEU A 40 3.64 6.65 -2.75
C LEU A 40 2.65 7.81 -2.81
N LEU A 41 2.16 8.23 -1.65
CA LEU A 41 1.37 9.45 -1.56
C LEU A 41 2.20 10.66 -1.97
N LYS A 42 1.62 11.51 -2.80
CA LYS A 42 2.21 12.77 -3.24
C LYS A 42 2.16 13.79 -2.10
N VAL A 43 3.28 14.48 -1.88
CA VAL A 43 3.32 15.64 -0.98
C VAL A 43 2.56 16.79 -1.65
N GLN A 44 1.54 17.29 -0.98
CA GLN A 44 0.71 18.40 -1.42
C GLN A 44 1.27 19.75 -0.95
N ALA A 45 1.73 19.79 0.29
CA ALA A 45 2.32 20.97 0.90
C ALA A 45 3.34 20.55 1.97
N GLU A 46 4.28 21.43 2.27
CA GLU A 46 5.23 21.25 3.34
C GLU A 46 5.55 22.61 3.98
N ASP A 47 5.75 22.60 5.29
CA ASP A 47 6.35 23.68 6.05
C ASP A 47 7.53 23.06 6.82
N ILE A 48 8.73 23.21 6.28
CA ILE A 48 9.92 22.59 6.85
C ILE A 48 10.34 23.27 8.15
N ASP A 49 10.06 24.56 8.30
CA ASP A 49 10.39 25.32 9.50
C ASP A 49 9.50 24.90 10.67
N GLU A 50 8.22 24.65 10.41
CA GLU A 50 7.29 24.05 11.37
C GLU A 50 7.43 22.52 11.48
N GLY A 51 8.24 21.90 10.61
CA GLY A 51 8.46 20.46 10.58
C GLY A 51 7.22 19.68 10.17
N VAL A 52 6.42 20.19 9.24
CA VAL A 52 5.16 19.61 8.78
C VAL A 52 5.21 19.23 7.31
N ILE A 53 4.73 18.02 6.98
CA ILE A 53 4.56 17.56 5.60
C ILE A 53 3.14 17.03 5.43
N VAL A 54 2.45 17.51 4.39
CA VAL A 54 1.05 17.19 4.11
C VAL A 54 0.94 16.36 2.85
N TYR A 55 0.26 15.23 2.96
CA TYR A 55 -0.06 14.32 1.86
C TYR A 55 -1.56 14.38 1.56
N SER A 56 -1.92 14.55 0.29
CA SER A 56 -3.33 14.50 -0.10
C SER A 56 -3.80 13.05 -0.20
N ILE A 57 -4.96 12.75 0.39
CA ILE A 57 -5.62 11.45 0.26
C ILE A 57 -7.00 11.55 -0.40
N ALA A 58 -7.23 12.60 -1.18
CA ALA A 58 -8.46 12.74 -1.97
C ALA A 58 -8.68 11.50 -2.87
N HIS A 59 -9.92 11.02 -2.92
CA HIS A 59 -10.35 9.84 -3.71
C HIS A 59 -9.64 8.51 -3.39
N ARG A 60 -9.06 8.38 -2.19
CA ARG A 60 -8.46 7.13 -1.72
C ARG A 60 -9.30 6.46 -0.66
N ILE A 61 -9.25 5.13 -0.67
CA ILE A 61 -9.86 4.27 0.34
C ILE A 61 -8.74 3.79 1.27
N GLN A 62 -8.93 3.88 2.58
CA GLN A 62 -7.95 3.36 3.53
C GLN A 62 -7.98 1.84 3.55
N LEU A 63 -6.80 1.21 3.64
CA LEU A 63 -6.72 -0.25 3.75
C LEU A 63 -7.44 -0.75 5.02
N SER A 64 -7.39 0.00 6.12
CA SER A 64 -8.15 -0.31 7.34
C SER A 64 -9.65 -0.47 7.09
N GLN A 65 -10.24 0.38 6.24
CA GLN A 65 -11.66 0.31 5.85
C GLN A 65 -11.95 -0.92 4.99
N MET A 66 -11.00 -1.33 4.15
CA MET A 66 -11.11 -2.55 3.34
C MET A 66 -10.99 -3.82 4.19
N LEU A 67 -10.23 -3.76 5.30
CA LEU A 67 -9.96 -4.90 6.17
C LEU A 67 -10.91 -5.00 7.39
N SER A 68 -11.72 -3.98 7.68
CA SER A 68 -12.53 -3.89 8.89
C SER A 68 -13.75 -4.81 8.93
N ALA A 69 -14.34 -5.14 7.78
CA ALA A 69 -15.61 -5.88 7.69
C ALA A 69 -15.48 -7.41 7.90
N GLY A 70 -14.28 -7.90 8.23
CA GLY A 70 -13.98 -9.31 8.15
C GLY A 70 -13.69 -9.72 6.70
N VAL A 71 -12.50 -10.26 6.44
CA VAL A 71 -11.99 -10.49 5.08
C VAL A 71 -11.75 -11.97 4.82
N SER A 72 -12.11 -12.41 3.60
CA SER A 72 -11.69 -13.73 3.13
C SER A 72 -10.18 -13.77 2.90
N GLU A 73 -9.60 -14.96 2.99
CA GLU A 73 -8.18 -15.19 2.62
C GLU A 73 -7.89 -14.68 1.20
N LYS A 74 -8.79 -14.92 0.23
CA LYS A 74 -8.63 -14.45 -1.16
C LYS A 74 -8.53 -12.93 -1.23
N THR A 75 -9.45 -12.21 -0.58
CA THR A 75 -9.48 -10.73 -0.59
C THR A 75 -8.23 -10.16 0.03
N PHE A 76 -7.84 -10.66 1.21
CA PHE A 76 -6.61 -10.22 1.87
C PHE A 76 -5.38 -10.46 0.99
N MET A 77 -5.25 -11.66 0.41
CA MET A 77 -4.11 -12.01 -0.44
C MET A 77 -4.01 -11.11 -1.68
N LEU A 78 -5.13 -10.71 -2.28
CA LEU A 78 -5.14 -9.73 -3.36
C LEU A 78 -4.57 -8.39 -2.89
N CYS A 79 -5.08 -7.86 -1.76
CA CYS A 79 -4.60 -6.60 -1.18
C CYS A 79 -3.10 -6.67 -0.85
N PHE A 80 -2.70 -7.71 -0.13
CA PHE A 80 -1.34 -7.96 0.29
C PHE A 80 -0.37 -8.09 -0.89
N SER A 81 -0.78 -8.79 -1.96
CA SER A 81 0.02 -8.89 -3.18
C SER A 81 0.20 -7.54 -3.89
N GLY A 82 -0.81 -6.67 -3.87
CA GLY A 82 -0.73 -5.32 -4.43
C GLY A 82 0.26 -4.44 -3.65
N ILE A 83 0.24 -4.53 -2.32
CA ILE A 83 1.17 -3.83 -1.44
C ILE A 83 2.62 -4.27 -1.72
N LEU A 84 2.88 -5.58 -1.78
CA LEU A 84 4.23 -6.08 -2.03
C LEU A 84 4.75 -5.76 -3.44
N ARG A 85 3.88 -5.79 -4.47
CA ARG A 85 4.25 -5.31 -5.81
C ARG A 85 4.65 -3.84 -5.79
N THR A 86 3.94 -3.02 -5.00
CA THR A 86 4.26 -1.61 -4.81
C THR A 86 5.62 -1.46 -4.14
N MET A 87 5.86 -2.17 -3.03
CA MET A 87 7.15 -2.16 -2.34
C MET A 87 8.32 -2.57 -3.25
N ARG A 88 8.16 -3.65 -4.03
CA ARG A 88 9.20 -4.08 -4.99
C ARG A 88 9.49 -3.02 -6.05
N ARG A 89 8.47 -2.31 -6.54
CA ARG A 89 8.67 -1.20 -7.50
C ARG A 89 9.49 -0.07 -6.88
N LEU A 90 9.21 0.27 -5.62
CA LEU A 90 9.94 1.30 -4.90
C LEU A 90 11.40 0.90 -4.65
N GLU A 91 11.63 -0.36 -4.27
CA GLU A 91 12.96 -0.95 -4.13
C GLU A 91 13.76 -0.90 -5.45
N ILE A 92 13.15 -1.31 -6.57
CA ILE A 92 13.77 -1.22 -7.90
C ILE A 92 14.07 0.24 -8.29
N SER A 93 13.29 1.20 -7.77
CA SER A 93 13.50 2.64 -7.99
C SER A 93 14.56 3.24 -7.05
N GLY A 94 15.29 2.41 -6.31
CA GLY A 94 16.39 2.79 -5.43
C GLY A 94 15.94 3.45 -4.12
N LEU A 95 14.68 3.26 -3.70
CA LEU A 95 14.18 3.80 -2.45
C LEU A 95 14.44 2.84 -1.29
N ASP A 96 14.88 3.38 -0.16
CA ASP A 96 15.00 2.62 1.08
C ASP A 96 13.62 2.39 1.71
N LEU A 97 13.18 1.13 1.69
CA LEU A 97 11.91 0.69 2.24
C LEU A 97 11.86 0.76 3.78
N SER A 98 12.99 0.97 4.46
CA SER A 98 13.03 1.13 5.92
C SER A 98 12.18 2.31 6.40
N ASN A 99 12.07 3.36 5.57
CA ASN A 99 11.28 4.58 5.82
C ASN A 99 9.79 4.43 5.48
N LEU A 100 9.37 3.27 4.96
CA LEU A 100 7.99 3.04 4.57
C LEU A 100 7.08 2.81 5.78
N VAL A 101 5.94 3.50 5.79
CA VAL A 101 4.87 3.30 6.76
C VAL A 101 4.00 2.13 6.27
N ILE A 102 4.02 1.05 7.04
CA ILE A 102 3.21 -0.15 6.77
C ILE A 102 2.24 -0.29 7.94
N ASP A 103 1.12 0.41 7.82
CA ASP A 103 0.01 0.41 8.77
C ASP A 103 -1.29 0.54 7.95
N PRO A 104 -2.31 -0.33 8.13
CA PRO A 104 -3.57 -0.23 7.40
C PRO A 104 -4.22 1.15 7.41
N LYS A 105 -4.03 1.95 8.47
CA LYS A 105 -4.57 3.31 8.56
C LYS A 105 -3.91 4.31 7.61
N PHE A 106 -2.69 4.00 7.17
CA PHE A 106 -1.84 4.86 6.34
C PHE A 106 -1.41 4.21 5.02
N ILE A 107 -2.07 3.11 4.65
CA ILE A 107 -2.00 2.53 3.31
C ILE A 107 -3.33 2.81 2.62
N PHE A 108 -3.26 3.24 1.38
CA PHE A 108 -4.39 3.77 0.63
C PHE A 108 -4.52 3.03 -0.70
N PHE A 109 -5.75 2.75 -1.12
CA PHE A 109 -6.03 2.31 -2.47
C PHE A 109 -6.52 3.50 -3.29
N ASP A 110 -5.77 3.85 -4.33
CA ASP A 110 -6.18 4.85 -5.31
C ASP A 110 -7.16 4.19 -6.30
N VAL A 111 -8.42 4.65 -6.27
CA VAL A 111 -9.50 4.11 -7.10
C VAL A 111 -9.28 4.42 -8.58
N LYS A 112 -8.68 5.57 -8.89
CA LYS A 112 -8.43 6.01 -10.28
C LYS A 112 -7.29 5.21 -10.88
N GLU A 113 -6.17 5.10 -10.15
CA GLU A 113 -4.95 4.42 -10.62
C GLU A 113 -4.95 2.90 -10.37
N ARG A 114 -5.97 2.39 -9.66
CA ARG A 114 -6.15 0.98 -9.29
C ARG A 114 -4.90 0.37 -8.64
N GLN A 115 -4.26 1.12 -7.76
CA GLN A 115 -3.02 0.71 -7.10
C GLN A 115 -2.98 1.14 -5.63
N TYR A 116 -2.13 0.47 -4.86
CA TYR A 116 -1.86 0.88 -3.48
C TYR A 116 -0.84 2.01 -3.46
N GLU A 117 -1.08 2.97 -2.58
CA GLU A 117 -0.18 4.06 -2.27
C GLU A 117 0.14 4.06 -0.78
N MET A 118 1.40 4.30 -0.47
CA MET A 118 1.94 4.23 0.88
C MET A 118 2.64 5.53 1.25
N ILE A 119 2.90 5.73 2.54
CA ILE A 119 3.69 6.88 3.00
C ILE A 119 5.13 6.44 3.13
N MET A 120 6.04 7.22 2.55
CA MET A 120 7.46 7.13 2.83
C MET A 120 7.85 8.37 3.64
N LEU A 121 8.37 8.14 4.84
CA LEU A 121 8.77 9.22 5.73
C LEU A 121 10.06 9.86 5.19
N PRO A 122 10.07 11.15 4.86
CA PRO A 122 11.21 11.81 4.24
C PRO A 122 12.17 12.31 5.32
N ILE A 123 12.77 11.36 6.02
CA ILE A 123 13.68 11.60 7.14
C ILE A 123 14.96 10.82 6.93
N LYS A 124 16.08 11.49 7.13
CA LYS A 124 17.39 10.84 7.06
C LYS A 124 17.56 9.88 8.21
N ASN A 125 18.17 8.73 7.93
CA ASN A 125 18.51 7.71 8.92
C ASN A 125 17.34 7.42 9.87
N SER A 126 16.13 7.27 9.31
CA SER A 126 14.93 7.15 10.13
C SER A 126 14.98 5.96 11.07
N HIS A 127 15.82 4.97 10.72
CA HIS A 127 15.98 3.65 11.32
C HIS A 127 14.71 3.29 12.08
N MET A 128 13.64 3.00 11.33
CA MET A 128 12.43 2.52 11.98
C MET A 128 12.79 1.28 12.79
N ASP A 129 12.42 1.24 14.07
CA ASP A 129 12.80 0.20 15.04
C ASP A 129 12.36 -1.24 14.65
N ARG A 130 11.68 -1.41 13.52
CA ARG A 130 11.13 -2.69 13.03
C ARG A 130 11.57 -2.97 11.60
N SER A 131 12.00 -4.21 11.36
CA SER A 131 12.26 -4.74 10.02
C SER A 131 11.00 -4.68 9.15
N ILE A 132 11.17 -4.69 7.84
CA ILE A 132 10.07 -4.76 6.88
C ILE A 132 9.21 -6.01 7.13
N GLY A 133 9.84 -7.16 7.40
CA GLY A 133 9.13 -8.38 7.76
C GLY A 133 8.25 -8.20 9.00
N SER A 134 8.77 -7.60 10.07
CA SER A 134 7.99 -7.31 11.28
C SER A 134 6.78 -6.43 11.00
N LYS A 135 6.96 -5.39 10.17
CA LYS A 135 5.88 -4.50 9.75
C LYS A 135 4.80 -5.24 8.93
N LEU A 136 5.20 -6.13 8.02
CA LEU A 136 4.28 -6.95 7.23
C LEU A 136 3.53 -7.98 8.07
N LEU A 137 4.17 -8.57 9.08
CA LEU A 137 3.51 -9.48 10.03
C LEU A 137 2.43 -8.76 10.85
N LEU A 138 2.68 -7.52 11.26
CA LEU A 138 1.68 -6.69 11.94
C LEU A 138 0.50 -6.37 11.03
N LEU A 139 0.77 -6.10 9.75
CA LEU A 139 -0.29 -5.92 8.74
C LEU A 139 -1.17 -7.18 8.63
N ILE A 140 -0.57 -8.38 8.57
CA ILE A 140 -1.32 -9.65 8.58
C ILE A 140 -2.14 -9.79 9.88
N GLY A 141 -1.52 -9.55 11.03
CA GLY A 141 -2.17 -9.67 12.34
C GLY A 141 -3.30 -8.66 12.58
N SER A 142 -3.33 -7.55 11.84
CA SER A 142 -4.38 -6.54 11.95
C SER A 142 -5.68 -6.91 11.22
N ALA A 143 -5.65 -7.90 10.33
CA ALA A 143 -6.82 -8.31 9.56
C ALA A 143 -7.71 -9.28 10.35
N LYS A 144 -9.02 -9.06 10.28
CA LYS A 144 -10.02 -9.98 10.83
C LYS A 144 -10.41 -10.97 9.75
N PHE A 145 -9.91 -12.19 9.80
CA PHE A 145 -10.23 -13.19 8.76
C PHE A 145 -11.57 -13.89 9.01
N ILE A 146 -12.27 -14.20 7.92
CA ILE A 146 -13.46 -15.06 7.91
C ILE A 146 -13.10 -16.35 7.16
N GLY A 147 -13.18 -17.50 7.86
CA GLY A 147 -12.89 -18.81 7.29
C GLY A 147 -11.43 -19.26 7.47
N PRO A 148 -11.01 -20.33 6.76
CA PRO A 148 -9.65 -20.87 6.88
C PRO A 148 -8.58 -19.91 6.36
N VAL A 149 -7.40 -19.96 6.97
CA VAL A 149 -6.28 -19.02 6.75
C VAL A 149 -4.94 -19.73 6.51
N ASP A 150 -4.98 -20.94 5.97
CA ASP A 150 -3.79 -21.79 5.78
C ASP A 150 -2.74 -21.14 4.90
N ARG A 151 -3.17 -20.43 3.85
CA ARG A 151 -2.24 -19.70 2.98
C ARG A 151 -1.65 -18.52 3.73
N ILE A 152 -2.47 -17.75 4.45
CA ILE A 152 -1.97 -16.64 5.29
C ILE A 152 -0.91 -17.11 6.28
N ALA A 153 -1.13 -18.25 6.94
CA ALA A 153 -0.17 -18.83 7.87
C ALA A 153 1.16 -19.19 7.17
N LYS A 154 1.11 -19.77 5.96
CA LYS A 154 2.31 -20.03 5.15
C LYS A 154 3.04 -18.74 4.77
N VAL A 155 2.31 -17.69 4.40
CA VAL A 155 2.88 -16.37 4.09
C VAL A 155 3.56 -15.78 5.31
N ALA A 156 2.90 -15.77 6.47
CA ALA A 156 3.47 -15.25 7.70
C ALA A 156 4.75 -16.00 8.06
N LYS A 157 4.74 -17.34 7.98
CA LYS A 157 5.93 -18.17 8.22
C LYS A 157 7.09 -17.83 7.27
N ALA A 158 6.80 -17.57 5.99
CA ALA A 158 7.81 -17.16 5.02
C ALA A 158 8.40 -15.78 5.34
N ILE A 159 7.56 -14.81 5.71
CA ILE A 159 8.01 -13.47 6.10
C ILE A 159 8.90 -13.54 7.35
N SER A 160 8.54 -14.38 8.32
CA SER A 160 9.38 -14.63 9.50
C SER A 160 10.71 -15.30 9.18
N ALA A 161 10.80 -16.07 8.09
CA ALA A 161 12.05 -16.72 7.67
C ALA A 161 12.94 -15.78 6.82
N GLU A 162 12.35 -14.82 6.11
CA GLU A 162 13.02 -13.94 5.14
C GLU A 162 12.81 -12.46 5.50
N GLU A 163 13.16 -12.06 6.73
CA GLU A 163 12.76 -10.79 7.38
C GLU A 163 12.99 -9.48 6.59
N THR A 164 13.82 -9.47 5.55
CA THR A 164 14.24 -8.26 4.82
C THR A 164 14.08 -8.29 3.30
N ASP A 165 13.82 -9.43 2.66
CA ASP A 165 13.86 -9.55 1.19
C ASP A 165 12.45 -9.65 0.58
N VAL A 166 11.93 -8.50 0.14
CA VAL A 166 10.59 -8.38 -0.48
C VAL A 166 10.48 -9.20 -1.77
N SER A 167 11.59 -9.35 -2.50
CA SER A 167 11.62 -10.13 -3.74
C SER A 167 11.44 -11.62 -3.47
N LYS A 168 12.10 -12.17 -2.45
CA LYS A 168 11.89 -13.57 -2.05
C LYS A 168 10.51 -13.80 -1.43
N MET A 169 9.99 -12.85 -0.65
CA MET A 169 8.60 -12.90 -0.17
C MET A 169 7.59 -13.00 -1.33
N LEU A 170 7.76 -12.21 -2.39
CA LEU A 170 6.91 -12.26 -3.59
C LEU A 170 7.02 -13.58 -4.35
N ILE A 171 8.21 -14.18 -4.42
CA ILE A 171 8.43 -15.50 -5.02
C ILE A 171 7.67 -16.56 -4.21
N THR A 172 7.81 -16.54 -2.88
CA THR A 172 7.11 -17.47 -1.98
C THR A 172 5.59 -17.34 -2.10
N LEU A 173 5.07 -16.12 -2.23
CA LEU A 173 3.66 -15.87 -2.47
C LEU A 173 3.15 -16.44 -3.80
N ARG A 174 3.93 -16.28 -4.86
CA ARG A 174 3.63 -16.85 -6.18
C ARG A 174 3.55 -18.37 -6.12
N ASN A 175 4.44 -19.00 -5.37
CA ASN A 175 4.54 -20.45 -5.26
C ASN A 175 3.55 -21.04 -4.22
N SER A 176 3.01 -20.22 -3.31
CA SER A 176 2.00 -20.62 -2.32
C SER A 176 0.56 -20.67 -2.85
N GLY A 177 0.33 -20.19 -4.07
CA GLY A 177 -0.96 -20.37 -4.76
C GLY A 177 -0.92 -21.63 -5.61
N ASP A 178 -2.01 -22.40 -5.62
CA ASP A 178 -2.21 -23.54 -6.54
C ASP A 178 -1.92 -23.15 -7.98
N GLY A 179 -0.68 -23.38 -8.44
CA GLY A 179 -0.23 -23.58 -9.82
C GLY A 179 -0.67 -22.62 -10.93
N ARG A 180 -1.50 -21.62 -10.67
CA ARG A 180 -2.04 -20.71 -11.67
C ARG A 180 -1.45 -19.33 -11.40
N PRO A 181 -0.70 -18.76 -12.35
CA PRO A 181 -0.34 -17.36 -12.25
C PRO A 181 -1.62 -16.56 -12.06
N ILE A 182 -1.65 -15.69 -11.05
CA ILE A 182 -2.61 -14.59 -11.04
C ILE A 182 -2.22 -13.74 -12.26
N LYS A 183 -2.82 -14.05 -13.42
CA LYS A 183 -2.75 -13.22 -14.61
C LYS A 183 -3.51 -11.94 -14.29
N THR A 184 -2.81 -10.97 -13.73
CA THR A 184 -3.15 -9.57 -13.97
C THR A 184 -2.60 -9.28 -15.35
N HIS A 185 -3.47 -9.13 -16.36
CA HIS A 185 -3.05 -8.65 -17.69
C HIS A 185 -2.41 -7.27 -17.52
N VAL A 186 -1.10 -7.26 -17.31
CA VAL A 186 -0.22 -6.09 -17.44
C VAL A 186 0.94 -6.43 -18.37
N ASP A 187 1.15 -7.71 -18.68
CA ASP A 187 2.08 -8.14 -19.70
C ASP A 187 1.29 -8.45 -20.97
N GLU A 188 1.61 -7.71 -22.03
CA GLU A 188 1.10 -7.77 -23.40
C GLU A 188 -0.27 -7.12 -23.68
N VAL A 189 -0.25 -5.81 -23.91
CA VAL A 189 -1.15 -5.19 -24.89
C VAL A 189 -0.29 -4.81 -26.09
N LYS A 190 -0.26 -5.67 -27.11
CA LYS A 190 0.03 -5.22 -28.47
C LYS A 190 -1.19 -4.42 -28.95
N PRO A 191 -1.00 -3.31 -29.68
CA PRO A 191 -2.12 -2.57 -30.22
C PRO A 191 -2.78 -3.45 -31.29
N VAL A 192 -4.09 -3.67 -31.18
CA VAL A 192 -4.88 -4.27 -32.25
C VAL A 192 -5.94 -3.25 -32.64
N ASP A 193 -5.79 -2.76 -33.86
CA ASP A 193 -6.79 -1.98 -34.60
C ASP A 193 -8.09 -2.78 -34.79
N ASP A 194 -9.18 -2.03 -34.67
CA ASP A 194 -10.49 -2.19 -35.29
C ASP A 194 -11.23 -3.54 -35.25
N GLY A 195 -12.36 -3.52 -34.55
CA GLY A 195 -13.60 -4.05 -35.13
C GLY A 195 -14.23 -5.30 -34.51
N ALA A 196 -13.84 -5.74 -33.31
CA ALA A 196 -14.53 -6.84 -32.62
C ALA A 196 -15.08 -6.41 -31.26
N GLU A 197 -16.40 -6.51 -31.08
CA GLU A 197 -17.04 -6.43 -29.78
C GLU A 197 -16.47 -7.53 -28.86
N VAL A 198 -15.58 -7.13 -27.96
CA VAL A 198 -15.13 -8.00 -26.87
C VAL A 198 -16.21 -7.95 -25.78
N LYS A 199 -17.02 -9.00 -25.69
CA LYS A 199 -17.75 -9.30 -24.45
C LYS A 199 -16.71 -9.62 -23.37
N VAL A 200 -16.44 -8.65 -22.52
CA VAL A 200 -15.60 -8.84 -21.34
C VAL A 200 -16.51 -9.28 -20.20
N ASP A 201 -16.56 -10.58 -19.93
CA ASP A 201 -17.09 -11.08 -18.66
C ASP A 201 -16.05 -10.77 -17.57
N PHE A 202 -16.18 -9.56 -17.04
CA PHE A 202 -15.63 -9.16 -15.76
C PHE A 202 -16.66 -9.54 -14.70
N GLU A 203 -16.37 -10.56 -13.88
CA GLU A 203 -16.93 -10.59 -12.52
C GLU A 203 -15.92 -9.98 -11.53
N PRO A 204 -15.99 -8.66 -11.32
CA PRO A 204 -15.69 -8.02 -10.06
C PRO A 204 -17.00 -7.41 -9.54
N ASN A 205 -17.96 -8.25 -9.12
CA ASN A 205 -19.05 -7.77 -8.28
C ASN A 205 -18.52 -7.58 -6.86
N ILE A 206 -17.63 -6.60 -6.67
CA ILE A 206 -17.59 -5.85 -5.43
C ILE A 206 -18.54 -4.68 -5.66
N ILE A 207 -19.84 -4.95 -5.49
CA ILE A 207 -20.83 -3.91 -5.27
C ILE A 207 -20.62 -3.50 -3.80
N ILE A 208 -19.96 -2.36 -3.56
CA ILE A 208 -20.06 -1.70 -2.26
C ILE A 208 -21.35 -0.89 -2.33
N GLU A 209 -22.47 -1.51 -1.94
CA GLU A 209 -23.71 -0.77 -1.71
C GLU A 209 -23.53 0.08 -0.46
N PHE A 210 -23.50 1.40 -0.64
CA PHE A 210 -23.66 2.33 0.46
C PHE A 210 -25.16 2.36 0.80
N LYS A 211 -25.52 1.88 1.98
CA LYS A 211 -26.78 2.30 2.59
C LYS A 211 -26.61 3.77 2.98
N GLU A 212 -27.29 4.66 2.27
CA GLU A 212 -27.61 5.97 2.83
C GLU A 212 -28.57 5.74 4.00
N GLU A 213 -28.07 5.88 5.23
CA GLU A 213 -28.95 6.14 6.37
C GLU A 213 -29.27 7.64 6.36
N GLY A 214 -30.57 7.95 6.23
CA GLY A 214 -31.11 9.30 6.12
C GLY A 214 -31.22 10.07 7.43
#